data_AF-B1ZD27-F1
#
_entry.id   AF-B1ZD27-F1
#
_cell.length_a   1.000
_cell.length_b   1.000
_cell.length_c   1.000
_cell.angle_alpha   90.00
_cell.angle_beta   90.00
_cell.angle_gamma   90.00
#
_symmetry.space_group_name_H-M   'P 1'
#
loop_
_entity.id
_entity.type
_entity.pdbx_description
1 polymer ?
#
loop_
_entity_poly.entity_id
_entity_poly.type
_entity_poly.pdbx_seq_one_letter_code
_entity_poly.pdbx_strand_id
1 'polypeptide(L)' 'MRLLLSFITYLGVGAFCHALMVGSEFQPTNVLSWAWLIGWPVAVVIAQLAVFFAVVAVVMLAVLCIAAIEAARS' A
#
# COMPACT_ATOMS: atom_id res chain seq x y z
N MET A 1 -16.76 15.55 -15.51
CA MET A 1 -15.30 15.75 -15.69
C MET A 1 -14.46 15.28 -14.50
N ARG A 2 -14.78 15.64 -13.25
CA ARG A 2 -13.95 15.31 -12.07
C ARG A 2 -13.70 13.80 -11.88
N LEU A 3 -14.72 12.97 -12.02
CA LEU A 3 -14.61 11.49 -11.96
C LEU A 3 -13.72 10.92 -13.06
N LEU A 4 -13.80 11.49 -14.26
CA LEU A 4 -13.06 11.03 -15.44
C LEU A 4 -11.57 11.37 -15.32
N LEU A 5 -11.25 12.56 -14.80
CA LEU A 5 -9.88 12.96 -14.46
C LEU A 5 -9.28 12.05 -13.38
N SER A 6 -10.02 11.80 -12.29
CA SER A 6 -9.57 10.89 -11.24
C SER A 6 -9.31 9.48 -11.77
N PHE A 7 -10.15 8.99 -12.68
CA PHE A 7 -9.98 7.68 -13.31
C PHE A 7 -8.75 7.62 -14.24
N ILE A 8 -8.48 8.68 -15.01
CA ILE A 8 -7.30 8.75 -15.89
C ILE A 8 -6.00 8.82 -15.07
N THR A 9 -5.97 9.65 -14.02
CA THR A 9 -4.80 9.71 -13.12
C THR A 9 -4.58 8.37 -12.44
N TYR A 10 -5.66 7.69 -12.04
CA TYR A 10 -5.62 6.35 -11.46
C TYR A 10 -5.04 5.30 -12.42
N LEU A 11 -5.50 5.27 -13.69
CA LEU A 11 -4.95 4.40 -14.72
C LEU A 11 -3.48 4.71 -15.02
N GLY A 12 -3.11 5.99 -15.05
CA GLY A 12 -1.74 6.44 -15.30
C GLY A 12 -0.77 5.99 -14.20
N VAL A 13 -1.16 6.10 -12.93
CA VAL A 13 -0.35 5.61 -11.80
C VAL A 13 -0.24 4.09 -11.84
N GLY A 14 -1.32 3.37 -12.14
CA GLY A 14 -1.29 1.92 -12.32
C GLY A 14 -0.35 1.46 -13.44
N ALA A 15 -0.38 2.15 -14.58
CA ALA A 15 0.53 1.88 -15.71
C ALA A 15 2.00 2.14 -15.34
N PHE A 16 2.27 3.21 -14.60
CA PHE A 16 3.61 3.54 -14.13
C PHE A 16 4.14 2.50 -13.14
N CYS A 17 3.35 2.09 -12.15
CA CYS A 17 3.72 1.04 -11.20
C CYS A 17 3.95 -0.31 -11.90
N HIS A 18 3.12 -0.66 -12.88
CA HIS A 18 3.33 -1.86 -13.70
C HIS A 18 4.65 -1.79 -14.48
N ALA A 19 4.93 -0.65 -15.13
CA ALA A 19 6.16 -0.44 -15.88
C ALA A 19 7.42 -0.57 -15.00
N LEU A 20 7.36 -0.10 -13.75
CA LEU A 20 8.46 -0.19 -12.79
C LEU A 20 8.69 -1.61 -12.25
N MET A 21 7.63 -2.36 -11.99
CA MET A 21 7.74 -3.66 -11.29
C MET A 21 7.79 -4.87 -12.22
N VAL A 22 7.12 -4.81 -13.38
CA VAL A 22 7.00 -5.92 -14.34
C VAL A 22 7.80 -5.65 -15.61
N GLY A 23 8.16 -4.39 -15.87
CA GLY A 23 8.86 -3.95 -17.08
C GLY A 23 7.92 -3.29 -18.09
N SER A 24 8.47 -2.86 -19.22
CA SER A 24 7.76 -2.07 -20.24
C SER A 24 6.75 -2.86 -21.08
N GLU A 25 6.63 -4.18 -20.91
CA GLU A 25 5.81 -5.05 -21.75
C GLU A 25 4.34 -5.07 -21.31
N PHE A 26 3.66 -3.92 -21.38
CA PHE A 26 2.20 -3.91 -21.28
C PHE A 26 1.59 -4.49 -22.56
N GLN A 27 1.00 -5.68 -22.45
CA GLN A 27 0.32 -6.34 -23.57
C GLN A 27 -1.20 -6.14 -23.45
N PRO A 28 -1.82 -5.28 -24.29
CA PRO A 28 -3.24 -4.97 -24.16
C PRO A 28 -4.17 -6.17 -24.45
N THR A 29 -3.66 -7.20 -25.13
CA THR A 29 -4.36 -8.47 -25.38
C THR A 29 -4.27 -9.45 -24.22
N ASN A 30 -3.36 -9.22 -23.26
CA ASN A 30 -3.14 -10.10 -22.13
C ASN A 30 -3.96 -9.65 -20.93
N VAL A 31 -4.86 -10.52 -20.46
CA VAL A 31 -5.72 -10.28 -19.30
C VAL A 31 -4.90 -10.01 -18.03
N LEU A 32 -3.72 -10.63 -17.91
CA LEU A 32 -2.87 -10.47 -16.73
C LEU A 32 -2.33 -9.04 -16.59
N SER A 33 -1.98 -8.39 -17.71
CA SER A 33 -1.51 -6.99 -17.73
C SER A 33 -2.61 -6.04 -17.23
N TRP A 34 -3.87 -6.30 -17.59
CA TRP A 34 -5.02 -5.54 -17.08
C TRP A 34 -5.33 -5.85 -15.62
N ALA A 35 -5.27 -7.12 -15.22
CA ALA A 35 -5.48 -7.52 -13.84
C ALA A 35 -4.47 -6.85 -12.90
N TRP A 36 -3.22 -6.69 -13.35
CA TRP A 36 -2.19 -5.95 -12.63
C TRP A 36 -2.51 -4.46 -12.53
N LEU A 37 -2.89 -3.85 -13.66
CA LEU A 37 -3.23 -2.43 -13.77
C LEU A 37 -4.47 -2.04 -12.93
N ILE A 38 -5.36 -2.99 -12.66
CA ILE A 38 -6.55 -2.80 -11.84
C ILE A 38 -6.31 -3.27 -10.40
N GLY A 39 -5.38 -4.22 -10.19
CA GLY A 39 -5.11 -4.87 -8.90
C GLY A 39 -4.13 -4.15 -7.98
N TRP A 40 -3.26 -3.27 -8.50
CA TRP A 40 -2.32 -2.49 -7.68
C TRP A 40 -2.94 -1.63 -6.55
N PRO A 41 -4.17 -1.09 -6.62
CA PRO A 41 -4.77 -0.35 -5.50
C PRO A 41 -5.11 -1.28 -4.34
N VAL A 42 -5.44 -2.54 -4.61
CA VAL A 42 -5.62 -3.54 -3.56
C VAL A 42 -4.30 -3.75 -2.82
N ALA A 43 -3.19 -3.84 -3.56
CA ALA A 43 -1.86 -3.92 -2.97
C ALA A 43 -1.50 -2.66 -2.15
N VAL A 44 -1.84 -1.46 -2.62
CA VAL A 44 -1.63 -0.20 -1.87
C VAL A 44 -2.46 -0.16 -0.59
N VAL A 45 -3.73 -0.57 -0.64
CA VAL A 45 -4.59 -0.63 0.55
C VAL A 45 -4.05 -1.63 1.57
N ILE A 46 -3.60 -2.81 1.11
CA ILE A 46 -2.97 -3.81 1.97
C ILE A 46 -1.68 -3.26 2.59
N ALA A 47 -0.84 -2.59 1.80
CA ALA A 47 0.39 -1.97 2.29
C ALA A 47 0.12 -0.89 3.34
N GLN A 48 -0.89 -0.03 3.10
CA GLN A 48 -1.32 0.99 4.04
C GLN A 48 -1.79 0.39 5.37
N LEU A 49 -2.59 -0.69 5.31
CA LEU A 49 -3.02 -1.44 6.49
C LEU A 49 -1.84 -2.07 7.22
N ALA A 50 -0.90 -2.68 6.50
CA ALA A 50 0.30 -3.26 7.09
C ALA A 50 1.15 -2.20 7.82
N VAL A 51 1.34 -1.02 7.23
CA VAL A 51 2.03 0.11 7.88
C VAL A 51 1.28 0.57 9.12
N PHE A 52 -0.05 0.67 9.07
CA PHE A 52 -0.86 1.02 10.24
C PHE A 52 -0.64 0.03 11.40
N PHE A 53 -0.75 -1.27 11.15
CA PHE A 53 -0.53 -2.29 12.18
C PHE A 53 0.91 -2.29 12.71
N ALA A 54 1.90 -2.06 11.85
CA ALA A 54 3.30 -1.95 12.26
C ALA A 54 3.51 -0.77 13.24
N VAL A 55 2.93 0.40 12.95
CA VAL A 55 3.00 1.57 13.84
C VAL A 55 2.31 1.28 15.17
N VAL A 56 1.11 0.69 15.15
CA VAL A 56 0.39 0.32 16.38
C VAL A 56 1.21 -0.64 17.24
N ALA A 57 1.83 -1.66 16.63
CA ALA A 57 2.67 -2.62 17.35
C ALA A 57 3.87 -1.94 18.04
N VAL A 58 4.55 -1.03 17.33
CA VAL A 58 5.69 -0.28 17.89
C VAL A 58 5.25 0.60 19.07
N VAL A 59 4.12 1.29 18.94
CA VAL A 59 3.58 2.14 20.02
C VAL A 59 3.20 1.30 21.24
N MET A 60 2.52 0.16 21.03
CA MET A 60 2.13 -0.71 22.14
C MET A 60 3.35 -1.29 22.87
N LEU A 61 4.39 -1.68 22.13
CA LEU A 61 5.64 -2.12 22.72
C LEU A 61 6.29 -1.01 23.57
N ALA A 62 6.32 0.23 23.07
CA ALA A 62 6.87 1.36 23.82
C ALA A 62 6.09 1.63 25.12
N VAL A 63 4.76 1.57 25.08
CA VAL A 63 3.91 1.73 26.27
C VAL A 63 4.18 0.63 27.30
N LEU A 64 4.29 -0.62 26.86
CA LEU A 64 4.61 -1.75 27.76
C LEU A 64 5.99 -1.58 28.41
N CYS A 65 6.99 -1.13 27.64
CA CYS A 65 8.32 -0.83 28.18
C CYS A 65 8.29 0.26 29.26
N ILE A 66 7.53 1.33 29.04
CA ILE A 66 7.38 2.41 30.04
C ILE A 66 6.69 1.88 31.30
N ALA A 67 5.59 1.16 31.15
CA ALA A 67 4.85 0.58 32.28
C ALA A 67 5.72 -0.40 33.08
N ALA A 68 6.56 -1.20 32.42
CA ALA A 68 7.49 -2.11 33.08
C ALA A 68 8.58 -1.34 33.87
N ILE A 69 9.08 -0.23 33.34
CA ILE A 69 10.05 0.62 34.05
C ILE A 69 9.41 1.26 35.29
N GLU A 70 8.17 1.73 35.18
CA GLU A 70 7.44 2.30 36.31
C GLU A 70 7.19 1.25 37.40
N ALA A 71 6.75 0.05 37.02
CA ALA A 71 6.54 -1.05 37.96
C ALA A 71 7.84 -1.52 38.65
N ALA A 72 8.99 -1.39 37.99
CA ALA A 72 10.29 -1.68 38.61
C ALA A 72 10.77 -0.58 39.57
N ARG A 73 10.15 0.61 39.54
CA ARG A 73 10.49 1.76 40.40
C ARG A 73 9.57 1.89 41.61
N SER A 74 8.39 1.26 41.59
CA SER A 74 7.44 1.17 42.70
C SER A 74 7.78 0.04 43.66
#